data_AF-R1CQK4-F1
#
_entry.id   AF-R1CQK4-F1
#
_cell.length_a   1.000
_cell.length_b   1.000
_cell.length_c   1.000
_cell.angle_alpha   90.00
_cell.angle_beta   90.00
_cell.angle_gamma   90.00
#
_symmetry.space_group_name_H-M   'P 1'
#
loop_
_entity.id
_entity.type
_entity.pdbx_description
1 polymer ?
#
loop_
_entity_poly.entity_id
_entity_poly.type
_entity_poly.pdbx_seq_one_letter_code
_entity_poly.pdbx_strand_id
1 'polypeptide(L)' 'MKAKHNWNKFKKDPKWSDVAPILIKVLKDGAETWEKNNQYIRTLTYKGETVVVRFIKDAEGLVKYISTAWCK' A
#
# COMPACT_ATOMS: atom_id res chain seq x y z
N MET A 1 5.64 -16.78 -12.00
CA MET A 1 5.09 -15.43 -11.71
C MET A 1 5.08 -15.23 -10.20
N LYS A 2 5.91 -14.35 -9.63
CA LYS A 2 5.84 -14.05 -8.19
C LYS A 2 4.51 -13.33 -7.93
N ALA A 3 3.67 -13.87 -7.04
CA ALA A 3 2.45 -13.20 -6.65
C ALA A 3 2.81 -11.82 -6.08
N LYS A 4 2.25 -10.75 -6.65
CA LYS A 4 2.47 -9.36 -6.20
C LYS A 4 2.15 -9.21 -4.70
N HIS A 5 1.30 -10.07 -4.16
CA HIS A 5 0.86 -10.08 -2.76
C HIS A 5 1.74 -10.91 -1.81
N ASN A 6 3.06 -10.98 -2.04
CA ASN A 6 3.94 -11.80 -1.18
C ASN A 6 4.28 -11.09 0.15
N TRP A 7 3.28 -10.96 1.02
CA TRP A 7 3.44 -10.40 2.37
C TRP A 7 4.30 -11.30 3.30
N ASN A 8 4.56 -12.55 2.89
CA ASN A 8 5.47 -13.45 3.61
C ASN A 8 6.89 -12.89 3.75
N LYS A 9 7.25 -11.88 2.95
CA LYS A 9 8.53 -11.16 3.08
C LYS A 9 8.70 -10.46 4.42
N PHE A 10 7.60 -10.05 5.07
CA PHE A 10 7.66 -9.42 6.40
C PHE A 10 7.44 -10.40 7.54
N LYS A 11 6.55 -11.38 7.32
CA LYS A 11 6.20 -12.40 8.30
C LYS A 11 5.56 -13.59 7.61
N LYS A 12 5.98 -14.81 7.94
CA LYS A 12 5.37 -16.05 7.43
C LYS A 12 3.90 -16.13 7.86
N ASP A 13 2.99 -16.34 6.91
CA ASP A 13 1.54 -16.37 7.11
C ASP A 13 1.02 -15.11 7.85
N PRO A 14 1.14 -13.93 7.23
CA PRO A 14 0.87 -12.67 7.90
C PRO A 14 -0.63 -12.49 8.11
N LYS A 15 -1.00 -12.09 9.33
CA LYS A 15 -2.38 -11.69 9.64
C LYS A 15 -2.57 -10.21 9.29
N TRP A 16 -3.84 -9.79 9.19
CA TRP A 16 -4.16 -8.38 8.93
C TRP A 16 -3.47 -7.44 9.93
N SER A 17 -3.42 -7.80 11.22
CA SER A 17 -2.74 -7.00 12.26
C SER A 17 -1.25 -6.78 12.02
N ASP A 18 -0.59 -7.66 11.26
CA ASP A 18 0.82 -7.51 10.88
C ASP A 18 0.98 -6.55 9.68
N VAL A 19 0.01 -6.54 8.78
CA VAL A 19 0.05 -5.77 7.51
C VAL A 19 -0.51 -4.36 7.68
N ALA A 20 -1.61 -4.21 8.40
CA ALA A 20 -2.29 -2.93 8.64
C ALA A 20 -1.36 -1.79 9.10
N PRO A 21 -0.46 -1.96 10.09
CA PRO A 21 0.45 -0.88 10.48
C PRO A 21 1.43 -0.47 9.37
N ILE A 22 1.83 -1.42 8.52
CA ILE A 22 2.69 -1.14 7.36
C ILE A 22 1.92 -0.28 6.35
N LEU A 23 0.67 -0.66 6.04
CA LEU A 23 -0.18 0.11 5.12
C LEU A 23 -0.44 1.53 5.62
N ILE A 24 -0.74 1.70 6.92
CA ILE A 24 -0.92 3.01 7.54
C ILE A 24 0.34 3.85 7.37
N LYS A 25 1.53 3.25 7.55
CA LYS A 25 2.80 3.95 7.35
C LYS A 25 3.00 4.36 5.89
N VAL A 26 2.70 3.49 4.92
CA VAL A 26 2.76 3.86 3.50
C VAL A 26 1.79 4.98 3.16
N LEU A 27 0.59 4.96 3.72
CA LEU A 27 -0.37 6.03 3.53
C LEU A 27 0.11 7.34 4.16
N LYS A 28 0.80 7.34 5.30
CA LYS A 28 1.27 8.58 5.94
C LYS A 28 2.53 9.15 5.29
N ASP A 29 3.52 8.29 5.06
CA ASP A 29 4.89 8.70 4.73
C ASP A 29 5.28 8.38 3.27
N GLY A 30 4.44 7.63 2.55
CA GLY A 30 4.74 7.17 1.21
C GLY A 30 4.64 8.28 0.16
N ALA A 31 5.52 8.19 -0.85
CA ALA A 31 5.48 9.09 -2.00
C ALA A 31 4.23 8.80 -2.84
N GLU A 32 3.40 9.81 -3.05
CA GLU A 32 2.16 9.71 -3.82
C GLU A 32 2.42 9.89 -5.32
N THR A 33 1.74 9.09 -6.14
CA THR A 33 1.69 9.22 -7.59
C THR A 33 0.26 9.03 -8.06
N TRP A 34 -0.21 9.92 -8.92
CA TRP A 34 -1.50 9.76 -9.58
C TRP A 34 -1.43 8.66 -10.63
N GLU A 35 -2.44 7.78 -10.68
CA GLU A 35 -2.46 6.65 -11.61
C GLU A 35 -3.44 6.88 -12.77
N LYS A 36 -4.75 6.92 -12.46
CA LYS A 36 -5.82 7.26 -13.42
C LYS A 36 -7.11 7.60 -12.68
N ASN A 37 -7.92 8.51 -13.22
CA ASN A 37 -9.17 8.96 -12.60
C ASN A 37 -8.90 9.41 -11.14
N ASN A 38 -9.66 8.87 -10.18
CA ASN A 38 -9.47 9.14 -8.75
C ASN A 38 -8.54 8.12 -8.07
N GLN A 39 -7.79 7.30 -8.83
CA GLN A 39 -6.87 6.31 -8.29
C GLN A 39 -5.47 6.88 -8.15
N TYR A 40 -4.90 6.67 -6.97
CA TYR A 40 -3.56 7.10 -6.58
C TYR A 40 -2.81 5.91 -6.00
N ILE A 41 -1.49 5.99 -6.05
CA ILE A 41 -0.60 5.03 -5.42
C ILE A 41 0.29 5.79 -4.44
N ARG A 42 0.49 5.25 -3.24
CA ARG A 42 1.59 5.64 -2.36
C ARG A 42 2.59 4.49 -2.26
N THR A 43 3.87 4.82 -2.38
CA THR A 43 4.96 3.84 -2.30
C THR A 43 5.92 4.21 -1.18
N LEU A 44 6.33 3.23 -0.38
CA LEU A 44 7.30 3.40 0.69
C LEU A 44 8.20 2.17 0.79
N THR A 45 9.51 2.39 0.96
CA THR A 45 10.45 1.32 1.32
C THR A 45 10.33 1.03 2.81
N TYR A 46 9.89 -0.18 3.16
CA TYR A 46 9.74 -0.65 4.54
C TYR A 46 10.59 -1.91 4.74
N LYS A 47 11.53 -1.87 5.69
CA LYS A 47 12.45 -2.99 6.00
C LYS A 47 13.15 -3.58 4.76
N GLY A 48 13.58 -2.73 3.83
CA GLY A 48 14.25 -3.14 2.59
C GLY A 48 13.32 -3.54 1.44
N GLU A 49 12.02 -3.63 1.68
CA GLU A 49 11.02 -4.02 0.67
C GLU A 49 10.18 -2.84 0.23
N THR A 50 9.84 -2.75 -1.05
CA THR A 50 9.00 -1.67 -1.57
C THR A 50 7.53 -2.04 -1.42
N VAL A 51 6.83 -1.36 -0.53
CA VAL A 51 5.39 -1.53 -0.30
C VAL A 51 4.63 -0.49 -1.09
N VAL A 52 3.60 -0.94 -1.80
CA VAL A 52 2.79 -0.13 -2.68
C VAL A 52 1.33 -0.24 -2.25
N VAL A 53 0.69 0.91 -2.04
CA VAL A 53 -0.73 1.00 -1.66
C VAL A 53 -1.46 1.83 -2.69
N ARG A 54 -2.41 1.21 -3.39
CA ARG A 54 -3.35 1.90 -4.27
C ARG A 54 -4.61 2.25 -3.52
N PHE A 55 -5.07 3.48 -3.67
CA PHE A 55 -6.26 4.00 -3.01
C PHE A 55 -7.02 4.97 -3.91
N ILE A 56 -8.26 5.27 -3.53
CA ILE A 56 -9.14 6.21 -4.21
C ILE A 56 -9.32 7.44 -3.31
N LYS A 57 -9.28 8.63 -3.91
CA LYS A 57 -9.62 9.88 -3.22
C LYS A 57 -11.08 10.29 -3.46
N ASP A 58 -11.70 10.93 -2.48
CA ASP A 58 -12.98 11.62 -2.66
C ASP A 58 -12.80 13.03 -3.27
N ALA A 59 -13.91 13.75 -3.42
CA ALA A 59 -13.95 15.09 -4.01
C ALA A 59 -13.19 16.14 -3.18
N GLU A 60 -12.95 15.90 -1.89
CA GLU A 60 -12.16 16.76 -1.00
C GLU A 60 -10.66 16.39 -1.03
N GLY A 61 -10.29 15.36 -1.80
CA GLY A 61 -8.91 14.90 -1.92
C GLY A 61 -8.45 14.00 -0.77
N LEU A 62 -9.36 13.57 0.10
CA LEU A 62 -9.04 12.66 1.20
C LEU A 62 -9.07 11.20 0.73
N VAL A 63 -8.33 10.33 1.44
CA VAL A 63 -8.32 8.89 1.14
C VAL A 63 -9.65 8.28 1.54
N LYS A 64 -10.42 7.82 0.56
CA LYS A 64 -11.75 7.22 0.78
C LYS A 64 -11.69 5.71 0.92
N TYR A 65 -10.96 5.03 0.02
CA TYR A 65 -10.87 3.56 -0.01
C TYR A 65 -9.47 3.09 -0.38
N ILE A 66 -9.00 2.02 0.27
CA ILE A 66 -7.83 1.26 -0.18
C ILE A 66 -8.32 0.23 -1.20
N SER A 67 -7.79 0.29 -2.42
CA SER A 67 -8.17 -0.64 -3.50
C SER A 67 -7.35 -1.92 -3.44
N THR A 68 -6.02 -1.80 -3.40
CA THR A 68 -5.13 -2.96 -3.29
C THR A 68 -3.78 -2.54 -2.74
N ALA A 69 -3.10 -3.47 -2.09
CA ALA A 69 -1.76 -3.27 -1.58
C ALA A 69 -0.90 -4.50 -1.85
N TRP A 70 0.38 -4.26 -2.15
CA TRP A 70 1.29 -5.31 -2.57
C TRP A 70 2.75 -4.93 -2.29
N CYS A 71 3.63 -5.92 -2.34
CA CYS A 71 5.07 -5.74 -2.11
C CYS A 71 5.82 -6.13 -3.38
N LYS A 72 6.71 -5.26 -3.85
CA LYS A 72 7.61 -5.57 -4.98
C LYS A 72 8.77 -6.42 -4.48
#